data_AF-A0A2E4Z817-F1
#
_entry.id   AF-A0A2E4Z817-F1
#
_cell.length_a   1.000
_cell.length_b   1.000
_cell.length_c   1.000
_cell.angle_alpha   90.00
_cell.angle_beta   90.00
_cell.angle_gamma   90.00
#
_symmetry.space_group_name_H-M   'P 1'
#
loop_
_entity.id
_entity.type
_entity.pdbx_description
1 polymer ?
#
loop_
_entity_poly.entity_id
_entity_poly.type
_entity_poly.pdbx_seq_one_letter_code
_entity_poly.pdbx_strand_id
1 'polypeptide(L)' 'GKLKTGADVAAAEAVGKLIAERATKAGVTEVVFDRGAFIYHGRVKALADAAREGGLTF' A
#
# COMPACT_ATOMS: atom_id res chain seq x y z
N GLY A 1 13.21 7.77 -10.03
CA GLY A 1 12.31 6.70 -9.54
C GLY A 1 12.85 5.37 -10.01
N LYS A 2 13.00 4.40 -9.10
CA LYS A 2 13.67 3.10 -9.35
C LYS A 2 12.70 1.97 -9.75
N LEU A 3 11.56 2.31 -10.37
CA LEU A 3 10.56 1.33 -10.79
C LEU A 3 10.38 1.43 -12.30
N LYS A 4 10.51 0.29 -12.99
CA LYS A 4 10.40 0.20 -14.46
C LYS A 4 8.98 0.52 -14.95
N THR A 5 7.96 0.18 -14.18
CA THR A 5 6.57 0.59 -14.42
C THR A 5 5.84 0.80 -13.09
N GLY A 6 4.77 1.61 -13.08
CA GLY A 6 3.88 1.77 -11.93
C GLY A 6 2.78 0.70 -11.83
N ALA A 7 2.79 -0.26 -12.75
CA ALA A 7 1.69 -1.20 -12.97
C ALA A 7 1.99 -2.63 -12.46
N ASP A 8 3.11 -2.83 -11.77
CA ASP A 8 3.56 -4.15 -11.30
C ASP A 8 3.32 -4.35 -9.79
N VAL A 9 3.37 -5.61 -9.36
CA VAL A 9 3.23 -5.99 -7.94
C VAL A 9 4.32 -5.35 -7.09
N ALA A 10 5.58 -5.40 -7.54
CA ALA A 10 6.70 -4.76 -6.84
C ALA A 10 6.54 -3.24 -6.70
N ALA A 11 5.92 -2.58 -7.68
CA ALA A 11 5.60 -1.16 -7.58
C ALA A 11 4.50 -0.89 -6.55
N ALA A 12 3.47 -1.76 -6.52
CA ALA A 12 2.38 -1.69 -5.56
C ALA A 12 2.89 -1.86 -4.12
N GLU A 13 3.82 -2.78 -3.87
CA GLU A 13 4.48 -2.97 -2.58
C GLU A 13 5.29 -1.74 -2.16
N ALA A 14 6.13 -1.21 -3.06
CA ALA A 14 6.93 -0.02 -2.79
C ALA A 14 6.03 1.19 -2.45
N VAL A 15 4.92 1.35 -3.16
CA VAL A 15 3.93 2.41 -2.88
C VAL A 15 3.22 2.17 -1.54
N GLY A 16 2.83 0.94 -1.22
CA GLY A 16 2.19 0.58 0.06
C GLY A 16 3.07 0.95 1.26
N LYS A 17 4.36 0.59 1.24
CA LYS A 17 5.32 0.96 2.29
C LYS A 17 5.47 2.48 2.41
N LEU A 18 5.57 3.16 1.27
CA LEU A 18 5.77 4.61 1.23
C LEU A 18 4.53 5.38 1.75
N ILE A 19 3.32 4.87 1.50
CA ILE A 19 2.08 5.42 2.06
C ILE A 19 2.06 5.20 3.57
N ALA A 20 2.42 4.01 4.05
CA ALA A 20 2.45 3.72 5.47
C ALA A 20 3.45 4.58 6.23
N GLU A 21 4.67 4.74 5.72
CA GLU A 21 5.65 5.64 6.32
C GLU A 21 5.15 7.09 6.41
N ARG A 22 4.46 7.56 5.36
CA ARG A 22 3.88 8.92 5.34
C ARG A 22 2.71 9.06 6.28
N ALA A 23 1.83 8.06 6.35
CA ALA A 23 0.67 8.06 7.22
C ALA A 23 1.08 8.00 8.69
N THR A 24 2.01 7.11 9.04
CA THR A 24 2.60 7.02 10.38
C THR A 24 3.30 8.34 10.77
N LYS A 25 4.02 8.99 9.85
CA LYS A 25 4.60 10.33 10.08
C LYS A 25 3.53 11.42 10.26
N ALA A 26 2.39 11.28 9.61
CA ALA A 26 1.25 12.17 9.77
C ALA A 26 0.39 11.84 11.02
N GLY A 27 0.76 10.81 11.80
CA GLY A 27 0.01 10.37 12.98
C GLY A 27 -1.25 9.57 12.66
N VAL A 28 -1.40 9.07 11.43
CA VAL A 28 -2.54 8.26 10.99
C VAL A 28 -2.15 6.78 11.07
N THR A 29 -2.73 6.07 12.04
CA THR A 29 -2.44 4.66 12.31
C THR A 29 -3.57 3.72 11.92
N GLU A 30 -4.83 4.15 12.07
CA GLU A 30 -6.01 3.39 11.66
C GLU A 30 -6.61 4.00 10.40
N VAL A 31 -6.71 3.19 9.35
CA VAL A 31 -7.35 3.57 8.08
C VAL A 31 -8.27 2.45 7.62
N VAL A 32 -9.01 2.68 6.55
CA VAL A 32 -9.79 1.63 5.88
C VAL A 32 -9.23 1.49 4.47
N PHE A 33 -8.89 0.27 4.08
CA PHE A 33 -8.42 0.01 2.73
C PHE A 33 -9.58 -0.16 1.75
N ASP A 34 -9.89 0.92 1.03
CA ASP A 34 -10.91 0.90 -0.01
C ASP A 34 -10.35 0.29 -1.30
N ARG A 35 -10.81 -0.92 -1.60
CA ARG A 35 -10.49 -1.64 -2.85
C ARG A 35 -11.46 -1.35 -3.99
N GLY A 36 -12.51 -0.56 -3.75
CA GLY A 36 -13.54 -0.24 -4.75
C GLY A 36 -14.10 -1.46 -5.46
N ALA A 37 -14.21 -1.36 -6.79
CA ALA A 37 -14.66 -2.46 -7.67
C ALA A 37 -13.56 -3.51 -7.98
N PHE A 38 -12.35 -3.36 -7.44
CA PHE A 38 -11.25 -4.28 -7.70
C PHE A 38 -11.28 -5.48 -6.75
N ILE A 39 -10.94 -6.64 -7.29
CA ILE A 39 -10.79 -7.87 -6.50
C ILE A 39 -9.54 -7.71 -5.63
N TYR A 40 -9.62 -8.12 -4.37
CA TYR A 40 -8.48 -8.17 -3.47
C TYR A 40 -7.50 -9.28 -3.91
N HIS A 41 -6.72 -9.00 -4.94
CA HIS A 41 -5.81 -9.93 -5.56
C HIS A 41 -4.65 -9.21 -6.26
N GLY A 42 -3.56 -9.94 -6.50
CA GLY A 42 -2.36 -9.42 -7.18
C GLY A 42 -1.86 -8.12 -6.55
N ARG A 43 -1.87 -7.04 -7.33
CA ARG A 43 -1.37 -5.71 -6.93
C ARG A 43 -2.12 -5.09 -5.76
N VAL A 44 -3.45 -5.26 -5.71
CA VAL A 44 -4.29 -4.66 -4.66
C VAL A 44 -3.93 -5.29 -3.32
N LYS A 45 -3.79 -6.63 -3.30
CA LYS A 45 -3.33 -7.37 -2.13
C LYS A 45 -1.91 -6.97 -1.74
N ALA A 46 -0.98 -6.90 -2.69
CA ALA A 46 0.42 -6.58 -2.40
C ALA A 46 0.61 -5.16 -1.84
N LEU A 47 -0.17 -4.17 -2.34
CA LEU A 47 -0.18 -2.83 -1.77
C LEU A 47 -0.72 -2.83 -0.34
N ALA A 48 -1.81 -3.56 -0.09
CA ALA A 48 -2.40 -3.68 1.23
C ALA A 48 -1.44 -4.35 2.23
N ASP A 49 -0.87 -5.50 1.87
CA ASP A 49 0.08 -6.22 2.72
C ASP A 49 1.29 -5.33 3.04
N ALA A 50 1.83 -4.62 2.04
CA ALA A 50 2.96 -3.71 2.21
C ALA A 50 2.64 -2.47 3.08
N ALA A 51 1.43 -1.92 2.97
CA ALA A 51 0.98 -0.83 3.84
C ALA A 51 0.80 -1.32 5.29
N ARG A 52 0.30 -2.55 5.47
CA ARG A 52 0.15 -3.19 6.79
C ARG A 52 1.50 -3.44 7.46
N GLU A 53 2.48 -3.94 6.69
CA GLU A 53 3.87 -4.08 7.17
C GLU A 53 4.50 -2.74 7.56
N GLY A 54 4.11 -1.64 6.90
CA GLY A 54 4.60 -0.30 7.21
C GLY A 54 3.95 0.35 8.44
N GLY A 55 3.09 -0.35 9.17
CA GLY A 55 2.51 0.09 10.43
C GLY A 55 1.11 0.71 10.34
N LEU A 56 0.50 0.72 9.14
CA LEU A 56 -0.91 1.06 9.00
C LEU A 56 -1.79 -0.12 9.42
N THR A 57 -2.83 0.18 10.20
CA THR A 57 -3.82 -0.80 10.66
C THR A 57 -5.12 -0.58 9.90
N PHE A 58 -5.57 -1.60 9.15
CA PHE A 58 -6.80 -1.57 8.36
C PHE A 58 -7.31 -2.96 7.98
#